data_AF-E9CQM1-F1
#
_entry.id   AF-E9CQM1-F1
#
_cell.length_a   1.000
_cell.length_b   1.000
_cell.length_c   1.000
_cell.angle_alpha   90.00
_cell.angle_beta   90.00
_cell.angle_gamma   90.00
#
_symmetry.space_group_name_H-M   'P 1'
#
loop_
_entity.id
_entity.type
_entity.pdbx_description
1 polymer ?
#
loop_
_entity_poly.entity_id
_entity_poly.type
_entity_poly.pdbx_seq_one_letter_code
_entity_poly.pdbx_strand_id
1 'polypeptide(L)'
;HTYGRQLNQHPHIHLSVTRGGLCLKHGAWRPVYFKKKIVERYWRQAVIALLRESHTSLNLPAAGYQLIRDYREWCQFLEAQFQRLWKIHFAKKT
;
A
#
# COMPACT_ATOMS: atom_id res chain seq x y z
N HIS A 1 -6.81 -9.54 -2.11
CA HIS A 1 -7.59 -10.50 -1.32
C HIS A 1 -8.28 -9.78 -0.17
N THR A 2 -9.50 -10.20 0.18
CA THR A 2 -10.32 -9.56 1.23
C THR A 2 -10.21 -10.28 2.58
N TYR A 3 -10.02 -11.60 2.56
CA TYR A 3 -10.03 -12.44 3.75
C TYR A 3 -8.67 -13.08 4.02
N GLY A 4 -8.40 -13.34 5.30
CA GLY A 4 -7.25 -14.11 5.76
C GLY A 4 -7.48 -15.62 5.68
N ARG A 5 -6.48 -16.40 6.11
CA ARG A 5 -6.56 -17.88 6.13
C ARG A 5 -7.74 -18.40 6.96
N GLN A 6 -8.12 -17.68 8.02
CA GLN A 6 -9.24 -18.03 8.90
C GLN A 6 -10.58 -17.41 8.45
N LEU A 7 -10.66 -16.88 7.23
CA LEU A 7 -11.83 -16.17 6.68
C LEU A 7 -12.25 -14.91 7.46
N ASN A 8 -11.42 -14.42 8.37
CA ASN A 8 -11.59 -13.12 8.98
C ASN A 8 -11.23 -12.00 8.00
N GLN A 9 -11.86 -10.82 8.14
CA GLN A 9 -11.52 -9.66 7.33
C GLN A 9 -10.05 -9.30 7.53
N HIS A 10 -9.29 -9.39 6.44
CA HIS A 10 -7.85 -9.12 6.43
C HIS A 10 -7.45 -8.68 5.02
N PRO A 11 -7.90 -7.49 4.58
CA PRO A 11 -7.66 -7.02 3.23
C PRO A 11 -6.15 -6.85 2.99
N HIS A 12 -5.65 -7.49 1.94
CA HIS A 12 -4.24 -7.43 1.56
C HIS A 12 -4.10 -7.63 0.06
N ILE A 13 -3.02 -7.10 -0.52
CA ILE A 13 -2.70 -7.30 -1.94
C ILE A 13 -1.46 -8.17 -2.09
N HIS A 14 -1.43 -8.96 -3.16
CA HIS A 14 -0.23 -9.66 -3.60
C HIS A 14 0.26 -8.97 -4.85
N LEU A 15 1.52 -8.55 -4.83
CA LEU A 15 2.18 -7.94 -5.97
C LEU A 15 3.34 -8.85 -6.39
N SER A 16 3.19 -9.49 -7.54
CA SER A 16 4.24 -10.29 -8.16
C SER A 16 4.98 -9.44 -9.18
N VAL A 17 6.29 -9.26 -8.98
CA VAL A 17 7.15 -8.53 -9.91
C VAL A 17 8.35 -9.38 -10.30
N THR A 18 8.88 -9.13 -11.49
CA THR A 18 10.15 -9.70 -11.91
C THR A 18 11.29 -9.05 -11.12
N ARG A 19 12.24 -9.85 -10.63
CA ARG A 19 13.49 -9.34 -10.01
C ARG A 19 14.53 -8.92 -11.05
N GLY A 20 14.06 -8.34 -12.13
CA GLY A 20 14.86 -7.85 -13.24
C GLY A 20 14.02 -7.09 -14.24
N GLY A 21 14.69 -6.44 -15.17
CA GLY A 21 14.07 -5.69 -16.26
C GLY A 21 15.03 -5.50 -17.43
N LEU A 22 14.49 -5.14 -18.58
CA LEU A 22 15.27 -4.83 -19.78
C LEU A 22 16.02 -3.51 -19.59
N CYS A 23 17.34 -3.54 -19.72
CA CYS A 23 18.16 -2.34 -19.76
C CYS A 23 18.24 -1.84 -21.20
N LEU A 24 17.46 -0.79 -21.52
CA LEU A 24 17.36 -0.23 -22.88
C LEU A 24 18.71 0.18 -23.47
N LYS A 25 19.63 0.72 -22.64
CA LYS A 25 20.98 1.11 -23.07
C LYS A 25 21.82 -0.06 -23.59
N HIS A 26 21.64 -1.25 -23.04
CA HIS A 26 22.48 -2.42 -23.34
C HIS A 26 21.71 -3.55 -24.03
N GLY A 27 20.42 -3.35 -24.33
CA GLY A 27 19.54 -4.37 -24.92
C GLY A 27 19.45 -5.68 -24.13
N ALA A 28 19.73 -5.65 -22.81
CA ALA A 28 19.93 -6.87 -22.03
C ALA A 28 19.10 -6.85 -20.74
N TRP A 29 18.60 -8.02 -20.32
CA TRP A 29 17.95 -8.19 -19.04
C TRP A 29 18.95 -8.03 -17.89
N ARG A 30 18.61 -7.23 -16.88
CA ARG A 30 19.45 -6.97 -15.71
C ARG A 30 18.69 -7.28 -14.42
N PRO A 31 19.36 -7.80 -13.38
CA PRO A 31 18.73 -8.02 -12.09
C PRO A 31 18.35 -6.69 -11.43
N VAL A 32 17.22 -6.68 -10.73
CA VAL A 32 16.74 -5.56 -9.92
C VAL A 32 16.58 -6.04 -8.48
N TYR A 33 17.03 -5.22 -7.54
CA TYR A 33 16.94 -5.50 -6.11
C TYR A 33 16.07 -4.47 -5.40
N PHE A 34 15.12 -4.97 -4.61
CA PHE A 34 14.24 -4.14 -3.81
C PHE A 34 14.71 -4.14 -2.35
N LYS A 35 15.13 -2.98 -1.86
CA LYS A 35 15.46 -2.79 -0.45
C LYS A 35 14.17 -2.72 0.36
N LYS A 36 13.89 -3.74 1.18
CA LYS A 36 12.64 -3.86 1.96
C LYS A 36 12.23 -2.57 2.68
N LYS A 37 13.12 -1.98 3.49
CA LYS A 37 12.83 -0.75 4.24
C LYS A 37 12.47 0.44 3.35
N ILE A 38 13.08 0.53 2.16
CA ILE A 38 12.77 1.59 1.19
C ILE A 38 11.39 1.35 0.60
N VAL A 39 11.10 0.12 0.16
CA VAL A 39 9.79 -0.24 -0.38
C VAL A 39 8.69 -0.03 0.66
N GLU A 40 8.89 -0.40 1.92
CA GLU A 40 7.94 -0.13 3.02
C GLU A 40 7.59 1.35 3.15
N ARG A 41 8.60 2.22 3.09
CA ARG A 41 8.39 3.68 3.15
C ARG A 41 7.57 4.19 1.96
N TYR A 42 7.98 3.85 0.72
CA TYR A 42 7.32 4.33 -0.49
C TYR A 42 5.91 3.74 -0.66
N TRP A 43 5.73 2.46 -0.33
CA TRP A 43 4.43 1.81 -0.33
C TRP A 43 3.46 2.56 0.59
N ARG A 44 3.89 2.83 1.83
CA ARG A 44 3.08 3.57 2.80
C ARG A 44 2.72 4.96 2.28
N GLN A 45 3.68 5.68 1.70
CA GLN A 45 3.42 6.99 1.10
C GLN A 45 2.40 6.92 -0.05
N ALA A 46 2.55 5.96 -0.96
CA ALA A 46 1.67 5.77 -2.10
C ALA A 46 0.23 5.43 -1.66
N VAL A 47 0.06 4.55 -0.67
CA VAL A 47 -1.27 4.21 -0.13
C VAL A 47 -1.93 5.43 0.53
N ILE A 48 -1.19 6.18 1.34
CA ILE A 48 -1.75 7.40 1.96
C ILE A 48 -2.12 8.45 0.91
N ALA A 49 -1.29 8.65 -0.13
CA ALA A 49 -1.60 9.55 -1.22
C ALA A 49 -2.88 9.14 -1.96
N LEU A 50 -2.98 7.86 -2.35
CA LEU A 50 -4.16 7.30 -3.00
C LEU A 50 -5.43 7.52 -2.15
N LEU A 51 -5.34 7.27 -0.84
CA LEU A 51 -6.47 7.45 0.08
C LEU A 51 -6.88 8.92 0.23
N ARG A 52 -5.92 9.86 0.23
CA ARG A 52 -6.21 11.31 0.22
C ARG A 52 -6.95 11.71 -1.06
N GLU A 53 -6.43 11.29 -2.21
CA GLU A 53 -7.03 11.57 -3.53
C GLU A 53 -8.43 10.96 -3.69
N SER A 54 -8.66 9.81 -3.07
CA SER A 54 -9.94 9.10 -3.16
C SER A 54 -11.01 9.63 -2.22
N HIS A 55 -10.74 10.63 -1.36
CA HIS A 55 -11.67 11.06 -0.31
C HIS A 55 -13.09 11.35 -0.82
N THR A 56 -13.21 12.02 -1.97
CA THR A 56 -14.52 12.42 -2.54
C THR A 56 -15.35 11.25 -3.06
N SER A 57 -14.73 10.10 -3.35
CA SER A 57 -15.42 8.90 -3.83
C SER A 57 -15.72 7.89 -2.72
N LEU A 58 -15.21 8.11 -1.50
CA LEU A 58 -15.41 7.22 -0.36
C LEU A 58 -16.67 7.58 0.42
N ASN A 59 -17.50 6.58 0.70
CA ASN A 59 -18.61 6.72 1.64
C ASN A 59 -18.17 6.32 3.06
N LEU A 60 -17.46 7.23 3.73
CA LEU A 60 -16.91 7.01 5.08
C LEU A 60 -18.01 6.74 6.14
N PRO A 61 -19.17 7.44 6.14
CA PRO A 61 -20.25 7.14 7.08
C PRO A 61 -20.79 5.71 6.93
N ALA A 62 -21.02 5.24 5.70
CA ALA A 62 -21.48 3.87 5.44
C ALA A 62 -20.44 2.81 5.85
N ALA A 63 -19.15 3.17 5.84
CA ALA A 63 -18.05 2.32 6.31
C ALA A 63 -17.87 2.35 7.84
N GLY A 64 -18.74 3.02 8.59
CA GLY A 64 -18.68 3.11 10.06
C GLY A 64 -17.74 4.19 10.61
N TYR A 65 -17.22 5.08 9.76
CA TYR A 65 -16.33 6.19 10.15
C TYR A 65 -17.10 7.51 10.31
N GLN A 66 -18.16 7.50 11.13
CA GLN A 66 -19.04 8.66 11.33
C GLN A 66 -18.33 9.89 11.93
N LEU A 67 -17.20 9.67 12.61
CA LEU A 67 -16.37 10.73 13.22
C LEU A 67 -15.47 11.46 12.23
N ILE A 68 -15.35 10.99 10.98
CA ILE A 68 -14.59 11.65 9.93
C ILE A 68 -15.59 12.38 9.02
N ARG A 69 -15.73 13.69 9.24
CA ARG A 69 -16.79 14.52 8.65
C ARG A 69 -16.34 15.26 7.41
N ASP A 70 -15.03 15.54 7.31
CA ASP A 70 -14.47 16.31 6.22
C ASP A 70 -13.06 15.82 5.83
N TYR A 71 -12.53 16.42 4.76
CA TYR A 71 -11.22 16.10 4.24
C TYR A 71 -10.07 16.38 5.23
N ARG A 72 -10.24 17.37 6.13
CA ARG A 72 -9.22 17.70 7.13
C ARG A 72 -9.13 16.59 8.16
N GLU A 73 -10.26 16.13 8.70
CA GLU A 73 -10.33 15.01 9.63
C GLU A 73 -9.84 13.72 8.99
N TRP A 74 -10.14 13.50 7.70
CA TRP A 74 -9.60 12.39 6.94
C TRP A 74 -8.07 12.44 6.86
N CYS A 75 -7.50 13.60 6.56
CA CYS A 75 -6.05 13.77 6.53
C CYS A 75 -5.39 13.54 7.89
N GLN A 76 -6.03 13.98 8.99
CA GLN A 76 -5.56 13.74 10.35
C GLN A 76 -5.58 12.24 10.69
N PHE A 77 -6.68 11.55 10.36
CA PHE A 77 -6.79 10.10 10.51
C PHE A 77 -5.68 9.37 9.75
N LEU A 78 -5.47 9.73 8.48
CA LEU A 78 -4.44 9.12 7.64
C LEU A 78 -3.02 9.40 8.15
N GLU A 79 -2.77 10.59 8.72
CA GLU A 79 -1.48 10.90 9.33
C GLU A 79 -1.21 10.00 10.54
N ALA A 80 -2.22 9.79 11.39
CA ALA A 80 -2.10 8.84 12.50
C ALA A 80 -1.81 7.41 12.00
N GLN A 81 -2.45 6.97 10.90
CA GLN A 81 -2.14 5.67 10.29
C GLN A 81 -0.75 5.62 9.65
N PHE A 82 -0.26 6.73 9.08
CA PHE A 82 1.06 6.82 8.47
C PHE A 82 2.18 6.62 9.51
N GLN A 83 2.00 7.11 10.74
CA GLN A 83 2.99 6.97 11.82
C GLN A 83 3.06 5.54 12.40
N ARG A 84 2.08 4.68 12.11
CA ARG A 84 2.10 3.27 12.56
C ARG A 84 3.14 2.46 11.78
N LEU A 85 3.49 1.31 12.34
CA LEU A 85 4.31 0.31 11.66
C LEU A 85 3.49 -0.40 10.58
N TRP A 86 3.95 -0.35 9.34
CA TRP A 86 3.38 -1.09 8.21
C TRP A 86 4.30 -2.26 7.88
N LYS A 87 3.77 -3.48 7.95
CA LYS A 87 4.55 -4.69 7.62
C LYS A 87 4.35 -5.03 6.14
N ILE A 88 5.46 -5.08 5.39
CA ILE A 88 5.45 -5.69 4.05
C ILE A 88 6.21 -7.01 4.09
N HIS A 89 5.59 -8.04 3.54
CA HIS A 89 6.18 -9.36 3.42
C HIS A 89 6.79 -9.52 2.03
N PHE A 90 8.10 -9.80 1.99
CA PHE A 90 8.77 -10.18 0.75
C PHE A 90 8.81 -11.70 0.73
N ALA A 91 8.11 -12.30 -0.24
CA ALA A 91 8.17 -13.74 -0.46
C ALA A 91 9.60 -14.16 -0.83
N LYS A 92 9.99 -15.38 -0.44
CA LYS A 92 11.24 -15.98 -0.93
C LYS A 92 11.12 -16.18 -2.44
N LYS A 93 12.26 -16.12 -3.14
CA LYS A 93 12.32 -16.49 -4.55
C LYS A 93 11.85 -17.96 -4.65
N THR A 94 10.80 -18.18 -5.43
CA THR A 94 10.40 -19.50 -5.93
C THR A 94 11.33 -19.92 -7.06
#